data_AF-A0A509CQX8-F1
#
_entry.id   AF-A0A509CQX8-F1
#
_cell.length_a   1.000
_cell.length_b   1.000
_cell.length_c   1.000
_cell.angle_alpha   90.00
_cell.angle_beta   90.00
_cell.angle_gamma   90.00
#
_symmetry.space_group_name_H-M   'P 1'
#
loop_
_entity.id
_entity.type
_entity.pdbx_description
1 polymer ?
#
loop_
_entity_poly.entity_id
_entity_poly.type
_entity_poly.pdbx_seq_one_letter_code
_entity_poly.pdbx_strand_id
1 'polypeptide(L)'
;MDVIKKKHWWQSDQLKWSVIGLLGLLVGYLVVLMYVQGEYLFAIMTLILSSAGLYIFANRKTYAWRYVYPGLAGMGLFVLFPLVCTIAIAFTNYSSTNQLTFERAQQVLMDRSYQAGKTYNFGLYPTGDEWQLALTDGETGKHYLSDAFSFGGEQKLQLKETDALPGGERANLRIITQNRLALNQITAVLPDESKVIMSSLRQFSGTRPLYTLADDGLLTNNQSGVKYRPNNDSGYYQSINADGSWGDEKLSPGYTVTIGAKNFTRVFTDEGIQKPFFAIFVWTVVFSVLTVVLTVGGWDGIGLPRTVGSAER
;
A
#
# COMPACT_ATOMS: atom_id res chain seq x y z
N MET A 1 -21.63 -36.53 -57.54
CA MET A 1 -22.35 -36.01 -56.37
C MET A 1 -21.32 -35.31 -55.49
N ASP A 2 -21.08 -34.03 -55.76
CA ASP A 2 -20.13 -33.23 -54.99
C ASP A 2 -20.82 -32.72 -53.73
N VAL A 3 -20.36 -33.23 -52.58
CA VAL A 3 -20.77 -32.72 -51.27
C VAL A 3 -20.11 -31.36 -51.08
N ILE A 4 -20.83 -30.31 -51.44
CA ILE A 4 -20.47 -28.92 -51.14
C ILE A 4 -20.49 -28.78 -49.61
N LYS A 5 -19.31 -28.87 -48.97
CA LYS A 5 -19.14 -28.48 -47.56
C LYS A 5 -19.50 -26.99 -47.44
N LYS A 6 -20.70 -26.68 -46.94
CA LYS A 6 -21.08 -25.32 -46.53
C LYS A 6 -20.06 -24.81 -45.53
N LYS A 7 -19.26 -23.81 -45.93
CA LYS A 7 -18.33 -23.11 -45.04
C LYS A 7 -19.17 -22.34 -44.02
N HIS A 8 -19.18 -22.79 -42.77
CA HIS A 8 -19.97 -22.17 -41.70
C HIS A 8 -19.60 -20.68 -41.56
N TRP A 9 -20.59 -19.80 -41.36
CA TRP A 9 -20.42 -18.33 -41.21
C TRP A 9 -19.38 -17.92 -40.14
N TRP A 10 -19.17 -18.79 -39.14
CA TRP A 10 -18.15 -18.68 -38.09
C TRP A 10 -16.69 -18.83 -38.57
N GLN A 11 -16.45 -19.23 -39.83
CA GLN A 11 -15.12 -19.40 -40.44
C GLN A 11 -14.78 -18.30 -41.45
N SER A 12 -15.51 -17.18 -41.43
CA SER A 12 -15.23 -16.04 -42.31
C SER A 12 -13.97 -15.29 -41.86
N ASP A 13 -13.07 -14.98 -42.81
CA ASP A 13 -11.85 -14.22 -42.51
C ASP A 13 -12.19 -12.82 -41.96
N GLN A 14 -13.33 -12.24 -42.35
CA GLN A 14 -13.84 -10.97 -41.79
C GLN A 14 -14.15 -11.06 -40.29
N LEU A 15 -14.86 -12.11 -39.86
CA LEU A 15 -15.18 -12.31 -38.43
C LEU A 15 -13.89 -12.48 -37.61
N LYS A 16 -12.90 -13.21 -38.13
CA LYS A 16 -11.59 -13.37 -37.47
C LYS A 16 -10.92 -12.01 -37.23
N TRP A 17 -10.85 -11.15 -38.25
CA TRP A 17 -10.23 -9.84 -38.12
C TRP A 17 -11.04 -8.89 -37.23
N SER A 18 -12.38 -8.96 -37.27
CA SER A 18 -13.24 -8.20 -36.35
C SER A 18 -13.01 -8.61 -34.89
N VAL A 19 -12.90 -9.90 -34.60
CA VAL A 19 -12.61 -10.40 -33.24
C VAL A 19 -11.24 -9.94 -32.75
N ILE A 20 -10.21 -10.04 -33.60
CA ILE A 20 -8.86 -9.58 -33.27
C ILE A 20 -8.84 -8.06 -33.03
N GLY A 21 -9.54 -7.29 -33.87
CA GLY A 21 -9.65 -5.83 -33.73
C GLY A 21 -10.35 -5.44 -32.43
N LEU A 22 -11.45 -6.11 -32.08
CA LEU A 22 -12.18 -5.86 -30.83
C LEU A 22 -11.33 -6.21 -29.60
N LEU A 23 -10.64 -7.35 -29.62
CA LEU A 23 -9.71 -7.73 -28.56
C LEU A 23 -8.53 -6.74 -28.44
N GLY A 24 -7.99 -6.28 -29.57
CA GLY A 24 -6.93 -5.27 -29.58
C GLY A 24 -7.37 -3.94 -28.98
N LEU A 25 -8.60 -3.49 -29.29
CA LEU A 25 -9.17 -2.27 -28.72
C LEU A 25 -9.38 -2.42 -27.21
N LEU A 26 -9.91 -3.55 -26.75
CA LEU A 26 -10.07 -3.85 -25.33
C LEU A 26 -8.72 -3.83 -24.60
N VAL A 27 -7.71 -4.50 -25.16
CA VAL A 27 -6.36 -4.54 -24.58
C VAL A 27 -5.78 -3.13 -24.48
N GLY A 28 -5.86 -2.33 -25.55
CA GLY A 28 -5.37 -0.96 -25.55
C GLY A 28 -6.06 -0.09 -24.50
N TYR A 29 -7.39 -0.19 -24.39
CA TYR A 29 -8.18 0.53 -23.39
C TYR A 29 -7.75 0.16 -21.97
N LEU A 30 -7.62 -1.14 -21.67
CA LEU A 30 -7.20 -1.60 -20.34
C LEU A 30 -5.78 -1.17 -20.00
N VAL A 31 -4.84 -1.22 -20.95
CA VAL A 31 -3.45 -0.79 -20.72
C VAL A 31 -3.38 0.71 -20.39
N VAL A 32 -4.15 1.55 -21.09
CA VAL A 32 -4.23 2.99 -20.78
C VAL A 32 -4.83 3.22 -19.39
N LEU A 33 -5.88 2.49 -19.03
CA LEU A 33 -6.51 2.58 -17.72
C LEU A 33 -5.53 2.19 -16.60
N MET A 34 -4.80 1.08 -16.76
CA MET A 34 -3.75 0.66 -15.82
C MET A 34 -2.64 1.71 -15.68
N TYR A 35 -2.21 2.31 -16.79
CA TYR A 35 -1.19 3.36 -16.79
C TYR A 35 -1.64 4.61 -16.01
N VAL A 36 -2.89 5.05 -16.20
CA VAL A 36 -3.45 6.22 -15.50
C VAL A 36 -3.59 5.98 -14.00
N GLN A 37 -3.84 4.73 -13.59
CA GLN A 37 -3.89 4.35 -12.17
C GLN A 37 -2.50 4.21 -11.51
N GLY A 38 -1.41 4.33 -12.28
CA GLY A 38 -0.03 4.20 -11.78
C GLY A 38 0.49 2.75 -11.73
N GLU A 39 -0.26 1.79 -12.24
CA GLU A 39 0.08 0.36 -12.24
C GLU A 39 1.00 0.00 -13.42
N TYR A 40 2.17 0.65 -13.49
CA TYR A 40 3.08 0.56 -14.65
C TYR A 40 3.56 -0.86 -14.94
N LEU A 41 3.88 -1.65 -13.91
CA LEU A 41 4.37 -3.01 -14.07
C LEU A 41 3.31 -3.92 -14.72
N PHE A 42 2.07 -3.85 -14.23
CA PHE A 42 0.95 -4.62 -14.78
C PHE A 42 0.57 -4.14 -16.19
N ALA A 43 0.62 -2.84 -16.45
CA ALA A 43 0.37 -2.28 -17.78
C ALA A 43 1.36 -2.81 -18.82
N ILE A 44 2.67 -2.77 -18.52
CA ILE A 44 3.73 -3.26 -19.41
C ILE A 44 3.59 -4.78 -19.63
N MET A 45 3.37 -5.54 -18.57
CA MET A 45 3.20 -7.00 -18.67
C MET A 45 1.99 -7.36 -19.54
N THR A 46 0.83 -6.75 -19.29
CA THR A 46 -0.40 -6.98 -20.05
C THR A 46 -0.21 -6.62 -21.52
N LEU A 47 0.46 -5.51 -21.81
CA LEU A 47 0.78 -5.10 -23.17
C LEU A 47 1.65 -6.15 -23.88
N ILE A 48 2.77 -6.57 -23.27
CA ILE A 48 3.69 -7.54 -23.88
C ILE A 48 3.00 -8.88 -24.15
N LEU A 49 2.30 -9.42 -23.15
CA LEU A 49 1.56 -10.68 -23.29
C LEU A 49 0.47 -10.55 -24.35
N SER A 50 -0.45 -9.60 -24.22
CA SER A 50 -1.57 -9.48 -25.16
C SER A 50 -1.12 -9.14 -26.58
N SER A 51 -0.09 -8.32 -26.78
CA SER A 51 0.48 -8.07 -28.11
C SER A 51 1.08 -9.33 -28.73
N ALA A 52 1.83 -10.13 -27.96
CA ALA A 52 2.35 -11.41 -28.42
C ALA A 52 1.21 -12.39 -28.79
N GLY A 53 0.18 -12.47 -27.94
CA GLY A 53 -1.03 -13.26 -28.20
C GLY A 53 -1.73 -12.84 -29.50
N LEU A 54 -2.07 -11.55 -29.63
CA LEU A 54 -2.73 -11.02 -30.82
C LEU A 54 -1.91 -11.29 -32.10
N TYR A 55 -0.59 -11.13 -32.04
CA TYR A 55 0.31 -11.46 -33.15
C TYR A 55 0.26 -12.96 -33.52
N ILE A 56 0.34 -13.86 -32.53
CA ILE A 56 0.32 -15.31 -32.73
C ILE A 56 -1.01 -15.79 -33.34
N PHE A 57 -2.13 -15.21 -32.92
CA PHE A 57 -3.46 -15.58 -33.41
C PHE A 57 -3.80 -14.90 -34.75
N ALA A 58 -3.24 -13.73 -35.04
CA ALA A 58 -3.38 -13.05 -36.32
C ALA A 58 -2.65 -13.80 -37.45
N ASN A 59 -1.36 -14.10 -37.25
CA ASN A 59 -0.51 -14.70 -38.28
C ASN A 59 -0.79 -16.21 -38.48
N ARG A 60 -0.70 -16.68 -39.72
CA ARG A 60 -0.84 -18.11 -40.07
C ARG A 60 0.46 -18.89 -39.86
N LYS A 61 1.63 -18.22 -39.95
CA LYS A 61 2.95 -18.84 -39.76
C LYS A 61 3.21 -19.31 -38.32
N THR A 62 2.47 -18.77 -37.36
CA THR A 62 2.58 -19.04 -35.92
C THR A 62 1.58 -20.10 -35.42
N TYR A 63 1.10 -20.99 -36.30
CA TYR A 63 0.04 -21.95 -35.95
C TYR A 63 0.40 -22.83 -34.74
N ALA A 64 1.62 -23.37 -34.69
CA ALA A 64 2.09 -24.18 -33.56
C ALA A 64 2.05 -23.41 -32.22
N TRP A 65 2.37 -22.11 -32.25
CA TRP A 65 2.37 -21.25 -31.05
C TRP A 65 0.99 -21.04 -30.45
N ARG A 66 -0.10 -21.26 -31.20
CA ARG A 66 -1.47 -21.09 -30.67
C ARG A 66 -1.81 -22.09 -29.57
N TYR A 67 -1.18 -23.28 -29.60
CA TYR A 67 -1.37 -24.31 -28.58
C TYR A 67 -0.44 -24.12 -27.38
N VAL A 68 0.75 -23.57 -27.61
CA VAL A 68 1.79 -23.38 -26.58
C VAL A 68 1.58 -22.07 -25.80
N TYR A 69 1.13 -21.02 -26.50
CA TYR A 69 1.02 -19.67 -25.95
C TYR A 69 0.13 -19.58 -24.70
N PRO A 70 -1.07 -20.21 -24.63
CA PRO A 70 -1.88 -20.14 -23.40
C PRO A 70 -1.15 -20.70 -22.18
N GLY A 71 -0.40 -21.80 -22.34
CA GLY A 71 0.42 -22.38 -21.28
C GLY A 71 1.60 -21.48 -20.88
N LEU A 72 2.32 -20.94 -21.87
CA LEU A 72 3.43 -20.00 -21.61
C LEU A 72 2.97 -18.70 -20.97
N ALA A 73 1.81 -18.18 -21.36
CA ALA A 73 1.23 -16.99 -20.76
C ALA A 73 0.90 -17.24 -19.27
N GLY A 74 0.31 -18.40 -18.95
CA GLY A 74 0.07 -18.83 -17.58
C GLY A 74 1.37 -19.00 -16.78
N MET A 75 2.36 -19.71 -17.33
CA MET A 75 3.67 -19.85 -16.68
C MET A 75 4.37 -18.50 -16.50
N GLY A 76 4.28 -17.60 -17.47
CA GLY A 76 4.82 -16.25 -17.41
C GLY A 76 4.21 -15.45 -16.26
N LEU A 77 2.88 -15.47 -16.14
CA LEU A 77 2.15 -14.66 -15.17
C LEU A 77 2.19 -15.25 -13.75
N PHE A 78 2.16 -16.57 -13.60
CA PHE A 78 2.07 -17.22 -12.29
C PHE A 78 3.37 -17.80 -11.76
N VAL A 79 4.39 -18.00 -12.60
CA VAL A 79 5.68 -18.57 -12.19
C VAL A 79 6.81 -17.56 -12.40
N LEU A 80 6.98 -17.10 -13.65
CA LEU A 80 8.09 -16.22 -13.98
C LEU A 80 7.94 -14.84 -13.34
N PHE A 81 6.74 -14.27 -13.33
CA PHE A 81 6.48 -12.96 -12.74
C PHE A 81 6.77 -12.92 -11.23
N PRO A 82 6.21 -13.81 -10.38
CA PRO A 82 6.56 -13.83 -8.96
C PRO A 82 8.05 -14.10 -8.71
N LEU A 83 8.70 -14.92 -9.54
CA LEU A 83 10.14 -15.17 -9.46
C LEU A 83 10.95 -13.88 -9.72
N VAL A 84 10.63 -13.15 -10.79
CA VAL A 84 11.30 -11.87 -11.10
C VAL A 84 11.04 -10.84 -10.01
N CYS A 85 9.81 -10.75 -9.49
CA CYS A 85 9.50 -9.86 -8.35
C CYS A 85 10.34 -10.23 -7.11
N THR A 86 10.49 -11.52 -6.81
CA THR A 86 11.32 -11.98 -5.68
C THR A 86 12.78 -11.55 -5.86
N ILE A 87 13.32 -11.69 -7.07
CA ILE A 87 14.68 -11.23 -7.40
C ILE A 87 14.76 -9.70 -7.25
N ALA A 88 13.80 -8.95 -7.77
CA ALA A 88 13.81 -7.48 -7.67
C ALA A 88 13.75 -7.01 -6.21
N ILE A 89 12.89 -7.62 -5.38
CA ILE A 89 12.80 -7.34 -3.94
C ILE A 89 14.10 -7.67 -3.22
N ALA A 90 14.85 -8.70 -3.66
CA ALA A 90 16.14 -9.03 -3.06
C ALA A 90 17.19 -7.91 -3.18
N PHE A 91 17.02 -6.94 -4.08
CA PHE A 91 17.88 -5.75 -4.20
C PHE A 91 17.36 -4.52 -3.43
N THR A 92 16.28 -4.66 -2.66
CA THR A 92 15.70 -3.58 -1.84
C THR A 92 15.79 -3.89 -0.35
N ASN A 93 15.55 -2.89 0.49
CA ASN A 93 15.47 -3.06 1.95
C ASN A 93 14.06 -3.46 2.44
N TYR A 94 13.21 -4.01 1.56
CA TYR A 94 11.83 -4.37 1.88
C TYR A 94 11.79 -5.34 3.06
N SER A 95 11.17 -4.90 4.14
CA SER A 95 11.19 -5.58 5.45
C SER A 95 10.04 -5.05 6.31
N SER A 96 9.81 -5.64 7.50
CA SER A 96 8.75 -5.18 8.42
C SER A 96 8.84 -3.71 8.81
N THR A 97 10.04 -3.13 8.78
CA THR A 97 10.26 -1.71 9.12
C THR A 97 10.17 -0.77 7.92
N ASN A 98 10.42 -1.28 6.70
CA ASN A 98 10.45 -0.55 5.44
C ASN A 98 9.49 -1.20 4.44
N GLN A 99 8.19 -1.13 4.74
CA GLN A 99 7.13 -1.73 3.90
C GLN A 99 6.48 -0.72 2.95
N LEU A 100 6.51 0.56 3.33
CA LEU A 100 5.78 1.60 2.64
C LEU A 100 6.61 2.17 1.50
N THR A 101 5.94 2.81 0.53
CA THR A 101 6.61 3.72 -0.39
C THR A 101 6.99 5.01 0.34
N PHE A 102 7.88 5.80 -0.26
CA PHE A 102 8.30 7.09 0.30
C PHE A 102 7.10 8.02 0.53
N GLU A 103 6.21 8.14 -0.46
CA GLU A 103 5.03 9.00 -0.44
C GLU A 103 4.09 8.59 0.69
N ARG A 104 3.89 7.28 0.87
CA ARG A 104 3.01 6.77 1.91
C ARG A 104 3.63 6.94 3.31
N ALA A 105 4.94 6.73 3.44
CA ALA A 105 5.65 6.99 4.70
C ALA A 105 5.58 8.48 5.08
N GLN A 106 5.79 9.38 4.11
CA GLN A 106 5.65 10.82 4.31
C GLN A 106 4.23 11.19 4.74
N GLN A 107 3.21 10.67 4.06
CA GLN A 107 1.82 10.92 4.44
C GLN A 107 1.51 10.48 5.87
N VAL A 108 1.97 9.28 6.27
CA VAL A 108 1.79 8.79 7.65
C VAL A 108 2.50 9.69 8.67
N LEU A 109 3.68 10.23 8.34
CA LEU A 109 4.36 11.20 9.20
C LEU A 109 3.59 12.53 9.26
N MET A 110 3.01 12.99 8.15
CA MET A 110 2.20 14.21 8.10
C MET A 110 0.89 14.12 8.87
N ASP A 111 0.31 12.92 8.95
CA ASP A 111 -0.90 12.67 9.74
C ASP A 111 -0.61 12.64 11.25
N ARG A 112 0.67 12.62 11.67
CA ARG A 112 1.01 12.69 13.10
C ARG A 112 0.73 14.06 13.66
N SER A 113 0.15 14.06 14.84
CA SER A 113 -0.11 15.26 15.62
C SER A 113 0.38 15.09 17.04
N TYR A 114 0.59 16.22 17.70
CA TYR A 114 0.84 16.27 19.13
C TYR A 114 -0.18 17.18 19.77
N GLN A 115 -0.45 16.92 21.04
CA GLN A 115 -1.33 17.77 21.82
C GLN A 115 -0.53 18.95 22.36
N ALA A 116 -0.82 20.15 21.86
CA ALA A 116 -0.31 21.39 22.43
C ALA A 116 -1.39 21.98 23.36
N GLY A 117 -1.12 22.01 24.66
CA GLY A 117 -2.03 22.62 25.64
C GLY A 117 -3.17 21.71 26.12
N LYS A 118 -4.26 22.34 26.54
CA LYS A 118 -5.35 21.69 27.29
C LYS A 118 -6.34 20.94 26.40
N THR A 119 -7.03 19.98 27.03
CA THR A 119 -8.16 19.25 26.46
C THR A 119 -9.46 19.73 27.09
N TYR A 120 -10.46 19.95 26.27
CA TYR A 120 -11.79 20.40 26.69
C TYR A 120 -12.82 19.37 26.25
N ASN A 121 -13.71 18.97 27.15
CA ASN A 121 -14.88 18.19 26.78
C ASN A 121 -15.87 19.11 26.07
N PHE A 122 -16.38 18.71 24.91
CA PHE A 122 -17.35 19.52 24.18
C PHE A 122 -18.77 18.98 24.25
N GLY A 123 -19.73 19.88 24.29
CA GLY A 123 -21.14 19.64 24.04
C GLY A 123 -21.59 20.48 22.85
N LEU A 124 -22.45 19.91 22.03
CA LEU A 124 -23.12 20.64 20.96
C LEU A 124 -24.58 20.84 21.37
N TYR A 125 -25.08 22.07 21.27
CA TYR A 125 -26.42 22.43 21.71
C TYR A 125 -27.19 23.06 20.54
N PRO A 126 -28.38 22.56 20.19
CA PRO A 126 -29.20 23.17 19.16
C PRO A 126 -29.78 24.51 19.65
N THR A 127 -29.76 25.53 18.80
CA THR A 127 -30.34 26.86 19.05
C THR A 127 -31.16 27.26 17.82
N GLY A 128 -32.46 26.92 17.82
CA GLY A 128 -33.30 27.05 16.62
C GLY A 128 -32.82 26.13 15.50
N ASP A 129 -32.54 26.68 14.33
CA ASP A 129 -31.97 25.96 13.19
C ASP A 129 -30.42 25.96 13.19
N GLU A 130 -29.80 26.61 14.18
CA GLU A 130 -28.35 26.72 14.34
C GLU A 130 -27.84 25.88 15.52
N TRP A 131 -26.52 25.89 15.72
CA TRP A 131 -25.83 25.14 16.77
C TRP A 131 -24.94 26.05 17.59
N GLN A 132 -24.71 25.67 18.84
CA GLN A 132 -23.74 26.28 19.73
C GLN A 132 -22.74 25.22 20.21
N LEU A 133 -21.46 25.58 20.22
CA LEU A 133 -20.38 24.75 20.72
C LEU A 133 -20.03 25.20 22.13
N ALA A 134 -20.19 24.30 23.10
CA ALA A 134 -19.76 24.52 24.48
C ALA A 134 -18.54 23.66 24.76
N LEU A 135 -17.48 24.26 25.31
CA LEU A 135 -16.27 23.59 25.80
C LEU A 135 -16.22 23.67 27.32
N THR A 136 -15.81 22.59 27.98
CA THR A 136 -15.64 22.53 29.43
C THR A 136 -14.22 22.11 29.77
N ASP A 137 -13.52 22.94 30.54
CA ASP A 137 -12.22 22.60 31.11
C ASP A 137 -12.44 21.70 32.33
N GLY A 138 -11.96 20.46 32.25
CA GLY A 138 -12.10 19.48 33.34
C GLY A 138 -11.23 19.78 34.57
N GLU A 139 -10.19 20.62 34.43
CA GLU A 139 -9.29 20.96 35.53
C GLU A 139 -9.80 22.16 36.34
N THR A 140 -10.29 23.18 35.64
CA THR A 140 -10.72 24.44 36.27
C THR A 140 -12.23 24.53 36.48
N GLY A 141 -13.01 23.64 35.84
CA GLY A 141 -14.47 23.70 35.85
C GLY A 141 -15.07 24.85 35.04
N LYS A 142 -14.24 25.63 34.33
CA LYS A 142 -14.70 26.75 33.50
C LYS A 142 -15.38 26.25 32.23
N HIS A 143 -16.44 26.96 31.83
CA HIS A 143 -17.13 26.71 30.58
C HIS A 143 -16.88 27.83 29.58
N TYR A 144 -16.80 27.46 28.31
CA TYR A 144 -16.65 28.39 27.20
C TYR A 144 -17.74 28.09 26.19
N LEU A 145 -18.40 29.12 25.66
CA LEU A 145 -19.53 28.97 24.75
C LEU A 145 -19.30 29.82 23.49
N SER A 146 -19.56 29.24 22.32
CA SER A 146 -19.57 29.97 21.05
C SER A 146 -20.89 30.72 20.85
N ASP A 147 -20.85 31.72 19.97
CA ASP A 147 -22.08 32.23 19.36
C ASP A 147 -22.71 31.14 18.46
N ALA A 148 -23.96 31.35 18.03
CA ALA A 148 -24.68 30.40 17.19
C ALA A 148 -24.02 30.30 15.80
N PHE A 149 -23.93 29.08 15.27
CA PHE A 149 -23.29 28.78 14.00
C PHE A 149 -24.02 27.68 13.23
N SER A 150 -23.87 27.70 11.92
CA SER A 150 -24.35 26.64 11.02
C SER A 150 -23.20 25.79 10.52
N PHE A 151 -23.44 24.50 10.32
CA PHE A 151 -22.43 23.60 9.75
C PHE A 151 -22.11 23.98 8.30
N GLY A 152 -20.82 24.13 8.00
CA GLY A 152 -20.34 24.32 6.64
C GLY A 152 -18.95 24.94 6.59
N GLY A 153 -18.06 24.30 5.81
CA GLY A 153 -16.71 24.81 5.53
C GLY A 153 -15.80 25.01 6.74
N GLU A 154 -14.61 25.54 6.47
CA GLU A 154 -13.69 25.99 7.50
C GLU A 154 -14.19 27.28 8.14
N GLN A 155 -14.40 27.24 9.45
CA GLN A 155 -14.89 28.39 10.21
C GLN A 155 -14.18 28.50 11.56
N LYS A 156 -14.01 29.75 12.02
CA LYS A 156 -13.42 30.08 13.31
C LYS A 156 -14.53 30.54 14.25
N LEU A 157 -14.71 29.85 15.36
CA LEU A 157 -15.69 30.20 16.38
C LEU A 157 -14.98 30.86 17.55
N GLN A 158 -15.32 32.10 17.85
CA GLN A 158 -14.84 32.76 19.06
C GLN A 158 -15.69 32.30 20.25
N LEU A 159 -15.05 31.80 21.30
CA LEU A 159 -15.72 31.39 22.52
C LEU A 159 -15.60 32.48 23.59
N LYS A 160 -16.65 32.60 24.39
CA LYS A 160 -16.73 33.47 25.56
C LYS A 160 -16.81 32.60 26.81
N GLU A 161 -16.13 33.00 27.88
CA GLU A 161 -16.26 32.33 29.18
C GLU A 161 -17.70 32.52 29.70
N THR A 162 -18.29 31.46 30.22
CA THR A 162 -19.64 31.45 30.79
C THR A 162 -19.67 30.62 32.07
N ASP A 163 -20.50 31.02 33.03
CA ASP A 163 -20.65 30.32 34.31
C ASP A 163 -21.57 29.09 34.19
N ALA A 164 -22.41 29.03 33.15
CA ALA A 164 -23.37 27.96 32.94
C ALA A 164 -23.36 27.45 31.50
N LEU A 165 -23.58 26.14 31.37
CA LEU A 165 -23.86 25.50 30.08
C LEU A 165 -25.24 25.93 29.56
N PRO A 166 -25.46 25.91 28.22
CA PRO A 166 -26.76 26.22 27.64
C PRO A 166 -27.86 25.31 28.20
N GLY A 167 -29.04 25.89 28.46
CA GLY A 167 -30.21 25.17 29.01
C GLY A 167 -30.91 24.22 28.04
N GLY A 168 -30.35 23.98 26.85
CA GLY A 168 -30.89 23.06 25.85
C GLY A 168 -30.42 21.62 26.02
N GLU A 169 -31.10 20.67 25.37
CA GLU A 169 -30.68 19.27 25.35
C GLU A 169 -29.37 19.13 24.55
N ARG A 170 -28.36 18.52 25.17
CA ARG A 170 -27.09 18.24 24.50
C ARG A 170 -27.30 17.26 23.35
N ALA A 171 -26.76 17.57 22.18
CA ALA A 171 -26.81 16.71 21.02
C ALA A 171 -26.22 15.31 21.33
N ASN A 172 -26.92 14.29 20.88
CA ASN A 172 -26.47 12.91 21.05
C ASN A 172 -25.28 12.57 20.13
N LEU A 173 -24.64 11.43 20.38
CA LEU A 173 -23.47 10.99 19.60
C LEU A 173 -23.79 10.74 18.11
N ARG A 174 -25.05 10.43 17.77
CA ARG A 174 -25.48 10.22 16.38
C ARG A 174 -25.38 11.52 15.58
N ILE A 175 -25.88 12.62 16.12
CA ILE A 175 -25.82 13.94 15.49
C ILE A 175 -24.36 14.39 15.32
N ILE A 176 -23.54 14.20 16.36
CA ILE A 176 -22.10 14.52 16.31
C ILE A 176 -21.40 13.72 15.19
N THR A 177 -21.71 12.43 15.08
CA THR A 177 -21.10 11.56 14.08
C THR A 177 -21.53 11.94 12.66
N GLN A 178 -22.81 12.27 12.45
CA GLN A 178 -23.34 12.73 11.16
C GLN A 178 -22.67 14.03 10.69
N ASN A 179 -22.37 14.94 11.61
CA ASN A 179 -21.77 16.24 11.31
C ASN A 179 -20.24 16.27 11.53
N ARG A 180 -19.59 15.11 11.72
CA ARG A 180 -18.17 15.01 12.10
C ARG A 180 -17.24 15.75 11.13
N LEU A 181 -17.49 15.67 9.82
CA LEU A 181 -16.64 16.31 8.82
C LEU A 181 -16.67 17.84 8.97
N ALA A 182 -17.86 18.42 9.15
CA ALA A 182 -18.00 19.85 9.40
C ALA A 182 -17.41 20.26 10.75
N LEU A 183 -17.63 19.47 11.81
CA LEU A 183 -17.05 19.71 13.13
C LEU A 183 -15.51 19.69 13.12
N ASN A 184 -14.88 18.83 12.32
CA ASN A 184 -13.42 18.80 12.15
C ASN A 184 -12.86 20.06 11.47
N GLN A 185 -13.69 20.81 10.74
CA GLN A 185 -13.31 22.06 10.07
C GLN A 185 -13.47 23.30 10.97
N ILE A 186 -13.99 23.11 12.19
CA ILE A 186 -14.16 24.19 13.16
C ILE A 186 -12.88 24.40 13.94
N THR A 187 -12.37 25.62 13.91
CA THR A 187 -11.33 26.08 14.83
C THR A 187 -11.98 26.94 15.91
N ALA A 188 -12.03 26.42 17.14
CA ALA A 188 -12.51 27.14 18.30
C ALA A 188 -11.38 28.01 18.87
N VAL A 189 -11.65 29.31 19.06
CA VAL A 189 -10.71 30.30 19.60
C VAL A 189 -11.19 30.69 20.99
N LEU A 190 -10.39 30.38 22.01
CA LEU A 190 -10.69 30.72 23.40
C LEU A 190 -10.43 32.22 23.70
N PRO A 191 -10.92 32.74 24.84
CA PRO A 191 -10.66 34.13 25.26
C PRO A 191 -9.18 34.49 25.42
N ASP A 192 -8.31 33.50 25.65
CA ASP A 192 -6.85 33.64 25.73
C ASP A 192 -6.14 33.54 24.37
N GLU A 193 -6.90 33.65 23.27
CA GLU A 193 -6.49 33.45 21.87
C GLU A 193 -5.95 32.05 21.53
N SER A 194 -6.02 31.10 22.47
CA SER A 194 -5.64 29.72 22.19
C SER A 194 -6.63 29.08 21.21
N LYS A 195 -6.09 28.30 20.28
CA LYS A 195 -6.85 27.65 19.22
C LYS A 195 -6.96 26.16 19.52
N VAL A 196 -8.19 25.66 19.52
CA VAL A 196 -8.50 24.24 19.72
C VAL A 196 -9.35 23.72 18.57
N ILE A 197 -9.09 22.47 18.19
CA ILE A 197 -9.79 21.75 17.12
C ILE A 197 -10.35 20.44 17.69
N MET A 198 -11.30 19.83 16.97
CA MET A 198 -11.86 18.55 17.40
C MET A 198 -10.78 17.46 17.34
N SER A 199 -10.46 16.86 18.49
CA SER A 199 -9.49 15.76 18.60
C SER A 199 -10.15 14.39 18.73
N SER A 200 -11.39 14.36 19.23
CA SER A 200 -12.23 13.16 19.26
C SER A 200 -13.71 13.55 19.18
N LEU A 201 -14.61 12.57 19.09
CA LEU A 201 -16.05 12.81 19.11
C LEU A 201 -16.58 13.39 20.44
N ARG A 202 -15.72 13.59 21.44
CA ARG A 202 -16.09 14.14 22.75
C ARG A 202 -15.22 15.32 23.19
N GLN A 203 -14.11 15.58 22.51
CA GLN A 203 -13.11 16.54 22.97
C GLN A 203 -12.61 17.45 21.86
N PHE A 204 -12.33 18.68 22.26
CA PHE A 204 -11.52 19.64 21.52
C PHE A 204 -10.20 19.83 22.26
N SER A 205 -9.10 19.94 21.54
CA SER A 205 -7.78 20.23 22.12
C SER A 205 -6.95 21.05 21.16
N GLY A 206 -5.88 21.66 21.66
CA GLY A 206 -4.88 22.34 20.83
C GLY A 206 -3.98 21.37 20.07
N THR A 207 -4.57 20.32 19.48
CA THR A 207 -3.82 19.35 18.67
C THR A 207 -3.27 20.05 17.45
N ARG A 208 -1.96 19.90 17.21
CA ARG A 208 -1.26 20.49 16.07
C ARG A 208 -0.52 19.40 15.30
N PRO A 209 -0.34 19.56 13.98
CA PRO A 209 0.54 18.68 13.21
C PRO A 209 1.93 18.62 13.85
N LEU A 210 2.45 17.41 14.06
CA LEU A 210 3.77 17.20 14.67
C LEU A 210 4.88 17.58 13.70
N TYR A 211 4.63 17.45 12.40
CA TYR A 211 5.60 17.76 11.38
C TYR A 211 5.02 18.76 10.37
N THR A 212 5.90 19.59 9.81
CA THR A 212 5.59 20.45 8.67
C THR A 212 6.61 20.18 7.57
N LEU A 213 6.11 19.96 6.36
CA LEU A 213 6.92 19.76 5.16
C LEU A 213 7.22 21.11 4.50
N ALA A 214 8.49 21.39 4.27
CA ALA A 214 8.93 22.53 3.46
C ALA A 214 9.05 22.14 1.97
N ASP A 215 9.10 23.14 1.09
CA ASP A 215 9.15 22.95 -0.37
C ASP A 215 10.39 22.17 -0.86
N ASP A 216 11.46 22.17 -0.05
CA ASP A 216 12.70 21.42 -0.31
C ASP A 216 12.64 19.96 0.15
N GLY A 217 11.48 19.48 0.62
CA GLY A 217 11.28 18.12 1.13
C GLY A 217 11.77 17.90 2.56
N LEU A 218 12.11 18.98 3.27
CA LEU A 218 12.55 18.91 4.67
C LEU A 218 11.36 18.86 5.62
N LEU A 219 11.35 17.85 6.50
CA LEU A 219 10.37 17.72 7.56
C LEU A 219 10.89 18.38 8.84
N THR A 220 10.17 19.35 9.38
CA THR A 220 10.50 19.97 10.68
C THR A 220 9.52 19.51 11.74
N ASN A 221 10.03 19.06 12.89
CA ASN A 221 9.21 18.73 14.05
C ASN A 221 8.77 20.01 14.76
N ASN A 222 7.48 20.24 14.86
CA ASN A 222 6.88 21.46 15.43
C ASN A 222 6.92 21.50 16.97
N GLN A 223 7.29 20.39 17.62
CA GLN A 223 7.42 20.29 19.07
C GLN A 223 8.88 20.47 19.51
N SER A 224 9.83 19.81 18.84
CA SER A 224 11.25 19.85 19.21
C SER A 224 12.09 20.82 18.37
N GLY A 225 11.60 21.24 17.20
CA GLY A 225 12.35 22.04 16.23
C GLY A 225 13.36 21.26 15.39
N VAL A 226 13.51 19.95 15.62
CA VAL A 226 14.47 19.10 14.89
C VAL A 226 14.04 18.95 13.43
N LYS A 227 15.02 19.01 12.53
CA LYS A 227 14.83 18.90 11.08
C LYS A 227 15.22 17.50 10.59
N TYR A 228 14.46 16.98 9.65
CA TYR A 228 14.62 15.65 9.07
C TYR A 228 14.62 15.71 7.55
N ARG A 229 15.46 14.90 6.93
CA ARG A 229 15.54 14.75 5.48
C ARG A 229 15.43 13.27 5.10
N PRO A 230 14.82 12.92 3.95
CA PRO A 230 14.85 11.54 3.47
C PRO A 230 16.29 11.08 3.20
N ASN A 231 16.70 10.02 3.90
CA ASN A 231 17.94 9.31 3.62
C ASN A 231 17.67 8.04 2.81
N ASN A 232 17.89 8.13 1.49
CA ASN A 232 17.67 7.03 0.53
C ASN A 232 18.65 5.85 0.70
N ASP A 233 19.72 5.98 1.49
CA ASP A 233 20.62 4.87 1.78
C ASP A 233 20.10 3.95 2.88
N SER A 234 19.35 4.53 3.83
CA SER A 234 18.78 3.80 4.97
C SER A 234 17.29 3.48 4.78
N GLY A 235 16.56 4.27 3.99
CA GLY A 235 15.12 4.17 3.83
C GLY A 235 14.33 4.83 4.97
N TYR A 236 14.88 5.87 5.60
CA TYR A 236 14.22 6.59 6.69
C TYR A 236 14.29 8.09 6.50
N TYR A 237 13.37 8.81 7.14
CA TYR A 237 13.60 10.22 7.46
C TYR A 237 14.60 10.28 8.61
N GLN A 238 15.74 10.91 8.40
CA GLN A 238 16.82 10.99 9.36
C GLN A 238 17.07 12.45 9.74
N SER A 239 17.33 12.68 11.03
CA SER A 239 17.64 13.99 11.57
C SER A 239 18.88 14.58 10.88
N ILE A 240 18.92 15.90 10.76
CA ILE A 240 20.09 16.63 10.29
C ILE A 240 20.60 17.56 11.39
N ASN A 241 21.92 17.61 11.54
CA ASN A 241 22.59 18.54 12.43
C ASN A 241 22.67 19.94 11.79
N ALA A 242 23.05 20.94 12.58
CA ALA A 242 23.15 22.33 12.13
C ALA A 242 24.18 22.54 10.99
N ASP A 243 25.18 21.66 10.90
CA ASP A 243 26.20 21.62 9.84
C ASP A 243 25.74 20.89 8.56
N GLY A 244 24.54 20.32 8.56
CA GLY A 244 23.99 19.53 7.45
C GLY A 244 24.43 18.06 7.44
N SER A 245 25.20 17.61 8.43
CA SER A 245 25.53 16.19 8.61
C SER A 245 24.31 15.39 9.10
N TRP A 246 24.31 14.08 8.83
CA TRP A 246 23.26 13.19 9.32
C TRP A 246 23.40 13.01 10.85
N GLY A 247 22.31 13.24 11.58
CA GLY A 247 22.19 12.87 12.99
C GLY A 247 21.75 11.41 13.15
N ASP A 248 21.70 10.90 14.38
CA ASP A 248 21.40 9.49 14.64
C ASP A 248 19.90 9.17 14.67
N GLU A 249 19.04 10.16 14.89
CA GLU A 249 17.60 9.96 15.05
C GLU A 249 16.92 9.64 13.70
N LYS A 250 16.15 8.55 13.66
CA LYS A 250 15.40 8.08 12.48
C LYS A 250 13.90 7.98 12.80
N LEU A 251 13.08 8.54 11.92
CA LEU A 251 11.63 8.48 12.06
C LEU A 251 11.08 7.20 11.45
N SER A 252 10.30 6.45 12.24
CA SER A 252 9.43 5.39 11.74
C SER A 252 8.07 5.96 11.35
N PRO A 253 7.37 5.44 10.33
CA PRO A 253 7.75 4.29 9.52
C PRO A 253 8.86 4.63 8.51
N GLY A 254 9.67 3.63 8.16
CA GLY A 254 10.61 3.74 7.04
C GLY A 254 9.93 3.42 5.70
N TYR A 255 10.67 3.63 4.62
CA TYR A 255 10.23 3.42 3.25
C TYR A 255 11.21 2.55 2.46
N THR A 256 10.66 1.89 1.44
CA THR A 256 11.40 0.96 0.59
C THR A 256 12.35 1.73 -0.32
N VAL A 257 13.62 1.35 -0.31
CA VAL A 257 14.69 1.88 -1.18
C VAL A 257 15.52 0.75 -1.77
N THR A 258 16.15 1.03 -2.90
CA THR A 258 17.09 0.11 -3.53
C THR A 258 18.41 0.13 -2.76
N ILE A 259 18.88 -1.02 -2.31
CA ILE A 259 20.14 -1.16 -1.55
C ILE A 259 21.21 -1.93 -2.31
N GLY A 260 20.95 -2.30 -3.57
CA GLY A 260 21.88 -3.05 -4.40
C GLY A 260 22.16 -4.43 -3.84
N ALA A 261 23.42 -4.86 -3.83
CA ALA A 261 23.81 -6.21 -3.42
C ALA A 261 23.95 -6.41 -1.91
N LYS A 262 23.58 -5.42 -1.06
CA LYS A 262 23.80 -5.48 0.40
C LYS A 262 23.18 -6.72 1.07
N ASN A 263 22.02 -7.17 0.61
CA ASN A 263 21.39 -8.39 1.15
C ASN A 263 22.22 -9.64 0.86
N PHE A 264 22.80 -9.73 -0.34
CA PHE A 264 23.63 -10.88 -0.74
C PHE A 264 24.98 -10.87 -0.03
N THR A 265 25.66 -9.72 0.02
CA THR A 265 26.97 -9.61 0.69
C THR A 265 26.86 -9.89 2.18
N ARG A 266 25.75 -9.52 2.83
CA ARG A 266 25.50 -9.82 4.24
C ARG A 266 25.54 -11.32 4.55
N VAL A 267 24.98 -12.17 3.67
CA VAL A 267 25.02 -13.63 3.85
C VAL A 267 26.45 -14.16 3.89
N PHE A 268 27.38 -13.54 3.15
CA PHE A 268 28.79 -13.95 3.07
C PHE A 268 29.74 -13.19 3.99
N THR A 269 29.26 -12.19 4.74
CA THR A 269 30.11 -11.37 5.62
C THR A 269 29.72 -11.47 7.09
N ASP A 270 28.45 -11.79 7.38
CA ASP A 270 27.94 -11.90 8.75
C ASP A 270 28.19 -13.31 9.32
N GLU A 271 29.12 -13.45 10.27
CA GLU A 271 29.45 -14.73 10.89
C GLU A 271 28.27 -15.40 11.60
N GLY A 272 27.30 -14.61 12.10
CA GLY A 272 26.10 -15.12 12.75
C GLY A 272 25.17 -15.83 11.78
N ILE A 273 25.19 -15.44 10.50
CA ILE A 273 24.35 -16.01 9.44
C ILE A 273 25.04 -17.18 8.75
N GLN A 274 26.36 -17.09 8.50
CA GLN A 274 27.11 -18.09 7.74
C GLN A 274 27.14 -19.47 8.39
N LYS A 275 27.43 -19.53 9.70
CA LYS A 275 27.58 -20.80 10.43
C LYS A 275 26.35 -21.71 10.32
N PRO A 276 25.12 -21.24 10.63
CA PRO A 276 23.94 -22.09 10.47
C PRO A 276 23.60 -22.35 9.00
N PHE A 277 23.84 -21.38 8.11
CA PHE A 277 23.47 -21.51 6.69
C PHE A 277 24.13 -22.72 6.01
N PHE A 278 25.45 -22.89 6.16
CA PHE A 278 26.16 -23.98 5.50
C PHE A 278 25.78 -25.37 6.06
N ALA A 279 25.59 -25.47 7.38
CA ALA A 279 25.15 -26.70 8.02
C ALA A 279 23.76 -27.14 7.54
N ILE A 280 22.81 -26.19 7.49
CA ILE A 280 21.45 -26.44 6.98
C ILE A 280 21.51 -26.82 5.50
N PHE A 281 22.32 -26.14 4.70
CA PHE A 281 22.47 -26.42 3.27
C PHE A 281 22.93 -27.86 3.02
N VAL A 282 24.02 -28.29 3.66
CA VAL A 282 24.55 -29.65 3.51
C VAL A 282 23.52 -30.69 3.94
N TRP A 283 22.88 -30.48 5.10
CA TRP A 283 21.82 -31.38 5.56
C TRP A 283 20.65 -31.46 4.56
N THR A 284 20.21 -30.34 4.01
CA THR A 284 19.11 -30.30 3.03
C THR A 284 19.45 -31.06 1.76
N VAL A 285 20.69 -30.94 1.26
CA VAL A 285 21.17 -31.70 0.10
C VAL A 285 21.22 -33.19 0.40
N VAL A 286 21.82 -33.60 1.53
CA VAL A 286 21.89 -35.01 1.93
C VAL A 286 20.49 -35.59 2.10
N PHE A 287 19.60 -34.88 2.79
CA PHE A 287 18.23 -35.28 3.04
C PHE A 287 17.44 -35.47 1.74
N SER A 288 17.52 -34.51 0.80
CA SER A 288 16.83 -34.61 -0.49
C SER A 288 17.34 -35.76 -1.35
N VAL A 289 18.66 -35.97 -1.42
CA VAL A 289 19.26 -37.11 -2.13
C VAL A 289 18.82 -38.45 -1.53
N LEU A 290 18.92 -38.60 -0.20
CA LEU A 290 18.46 -39.82 0.48
C LEU A 290 16.97 -40.07 0.24
N THR A 291 16.15 -39.03 0.27
CA THR A 291 14.71 -39.13 0.00
C THR A 291 14.46 -39.64 -1.42
N VAL A 292 15.12 -39.09 -2.43
CA VAL A 292 14.95 -39.54 -3.83
C VAL A 292 15.43 -40.98 -4.00
N VAL A 293 16.59 -41.33 -3.46
CA VAL A 293 17.15 -42.69 -3.58
C VAL A 293 16.24 -43.72 -2.92
N LEU A 294 15.75 -43.44 -1.70
CA LEU A 294 14.88 -44.36 -0.98
C LEU A 294 13.48 -44.45 -1.59
N THR A 295 12.92 -43.34 -2.09
CA THR A 295 11.59 -43.35 -2.73
C THR A 295 11.62 -44.03 -4.09
N VAL A 296 12.57 -43.71 -4.97
CA VAL A 296 12.70 -44.36 -6.28
C VAL A 296 13.15 -45.80 -6.13
N GLY A 297 14.16 -46.07 -5.30
CA GLY A 297 14.67 -47.43 -5.06
C GLY A 297 13.64 -48.34 -4.36
N GLY A 298 12.84 -47.78 -3.44
CA GLY A 298 11.72 -48.48 -2.82
C GLY A 298 10.56 -48.74 -3.80
N TRP A 299 10.31 -47.81 -4.73
CA TRP A 299 9.26 -47.96 -5.74
C TRP A 299 9.64 -48.95 -6.85
N ASP A 300 10.90 -48.96 -7.29
CA ASP A 300 11.44 -50.01 -8.18
C ASP A 300 11.41 -51.41 -7.52
N GLY A 301 11.48 -51.47 -6.18
CA GLY A 301 11.35 -52.72 -5.42
C GLY A 301 9.90 -53.20 -5.20
N ILE A 302 8.91 -52.29 -5.26
CA ILE A 302 7.49 -52.58 -5.03
C ILE A 302 6.70 -52.65 -6.36
N GLY A 303 7.20 -52.02 -7.43
CA GLY A 303 6.62 -51.96 -8.76
C GLY A 303 7.06 -53.09 -9.71
N LEU A 304 6.46 -54.26 -9.53
CA LEU A 304 6.33 -55.42 -10.44
C LEU A 304 7.53 -56.39 -10.62
N PRO A 305 7.27 -57.73 -10.61
CA PRO A 305 8.22 -58.72 -11.07
C PRO A 305 8.44 -58.58 -12.59
N ARG A 306 9.70 -58.44 -13.01
CA ARG A 306 10.11 -58.55 -14.41
C ARG A 306 9.90 -59.98 -14.90
N THR A 307 8.75 -60.30 -15.48
CA THR A 307 8.59 -61.47 -16.35
C THR A 307 8.85 -61.06 -17.80
N VAL A 308 10.13 -60.91 -18.16
CA VAL A 308 10.57 -61.15 -19.54
C VAL A 308 10.86 -62.64 -19.62
N GLY A 309 9.84 -63.42 -19.92
CA GLY A 309 9.95 -64.84 -20.24
C GLY A 309 9.93 -65.01 -21.74
N SER A 310 11.11 -65.24 -22.31
CA SER A 310 11.27 -65.85 -23.63
C SER A 310 10.49 -67.16 -23.70
N ALA A 311 9.56 -67.29 -24.64
CA ALA A 311 9.07 -68.59 -25.08
C ALA A 311 8.89 -68.53 -26.60
N GLU A 312 9.89 -69.06 -27.29
CA GLU A 312 9.72 -69.64 -28.62
C GLU A 312 8.60 -70.69 -28.58
N ARG A 313 7.60 -70.54 -29.45
CA ARG A 313 7.06 -71.56 -30.38
C ARG A 313 5.85 -71.00 -31.12
#